data_AF-A0A7H4MWU3-F1
#
_entry.id   AF-A0A7H4MWU3-F1
#
_cell.length_a   1.000
_cell.length_b   1.000
_cell.length_c   1.000
_cell.angle_alpha   90.00
_cell.angle_beta   90.00
_cell.angle_gamma   90.00
#
_symmetry.space_group_name_H-M   'P 1'
#
loop_
_entity.id
_entity.type
_entity.pdbx_description
1 polymer ?
#
loop_
_entity_poly.entity_id
_entity_poly.type
_entity_poly.pdbx_seq_one_letter_code
_entity_poly.pdbx_strand_id
1 'polypeptide(L)' 'MQPGIYKVTFKTGDDFSKQKLASFFPEIPVLFTVTRTNEKLHIPLLLSQYGYSTYKGS' A
#
# COMPACT_ATOMS: atom_id res chain seq x y z
N MET A 1 -8.25 15.54 -1.91
CA MET A 1 -8.46 14.70 -3.12
C MET A 1 -9.91 14.81 -3.53
N GLN A 2 -10.23 14.75 -4.82
CA GLN A 2 -11.62 14.67 -5.26
C GLN A 2 -12.18 13.27 -4.97
N PRO A 3 -13.51 13.10 -4.85
CA PRO A 3 -14.09 11.77 -4.76
C PRO A 3 -13.74 10.94 -6.00
N GLY A 4 -13.39 9.67 -5.78
CA GLY A 4 -12.95 8.79 -6.86
C GLY A 4 -12.19 7.56 -6.36
N ILE A 5 -11.78 6.72 -7.30
CA ILE A 5 -10.95 5.54 -7.02
C ILE A 5 -9.50 5.91 -7.24
N TYR A 6 -8.67 5.59 -6.25
CA TYR A 6 -7.24 5.86 -6.26
C TYR A 6 -6.47 4.57 -6.03
N LYS A 7 -5.18 4.61 -6.39
CA LYS A 7 -4.24 3.51 -6.19
C LYS A 7 -2.96 4.06 -5.58
N VAL A 8 -2.50 3.42 -4.51
CA VAL A 8 -1.11 3.52 -4.03
C VAL A 8 -0.40 2.23 -4.43
N THR A 9 0.85 2.33 -4.86
CA THR A 9 1.67 1.17 -5.22
C THR A 9 2.93 1.19 -4.38
N PHE A 10 3.03 0.26 -3.44
CA PHE A 10 4.22 0.08 -2.63
C PHE A 10 5.23 -0.78 -3.39
N LYS A 11 6.43 -0.25 -3.63
CA LYS A 11 7.52 -0.94 -4.35
C LYS A 11 8.28 -1.89 -3.41
N THR A 12 7.55 -2.86 -2.84
CA THR A 12 8.08 -3.76 -1.80
C THR A 12 9.14 -4.72 -2.29
N GLY A 13 9.08 -5.15 -3.55
CA GLY A 13 10.13 -5.99 -4.14
C GLY A 13 11.47 -5.27 -4.16
N ASP A 14 11.49 -4.00 -4.58
CA ASP A 14 12.70 -3.17 -4.56
C ASP A 14 13.22 -2.97 -3.13
N ASP A 15 12.33 -2.78 -2.17
CA ASP A 15 12.68 -2.57 -0.76
C ASP A 15 13.34 -3.81 -0.13
N PHE A 16 12.77 -5.00 -0.33
CA PHE A 16 13.38 -6.25 0.12
C PHE A 16 14.66 -6.58 -0.65
N SER A 17 14.72 -6.30 -1.96
CA SER A 17 15.92 -6.54 -2.76
C SER A 17 17.12 -5.73 -2.27
N LYS A 18 16.92 -4.48 -1.82
CA LYS A 18 17.99 -3.66 -1.21
C LYS A 18 18.56 -4.29 0.07
N GLN A 19 17.73 -5.05 0.78
CA GLN A 19 18.09 -5.78 2.00
C GLN A 19 18.62 -7.20 1.70
N LYS A 20 18.78 -7.58 0.43
CA LYS A 20 19.14 -8.93 -0.02
C LYS A 20 18.17 -10.01 0.47
N LEU A 21 16.90 -9.64 0.65
CA LEU A 21 15.82 -10.53 1.04
C LEU A 21 14.93 -10.83 -0.18
N ALA A 22 14.45 -12.07 -0.26
CA ALA A 22 13.42 -12.43 -1.24
C ALA A 22 12.06 -11.84 -0.81
N SER A 23 11.19 -11.55 -1.77
CA SER A 23 9.79 -11.23 -1.51
C SER A 23 8.92 -11.99 -2.48
N PHE A 24 7.75 -12.43 -2.01
CA PHE A 24 6.71 -12.97 -2.87
C PHE A 24 6.06 -11.88 -3.73
N PHE A 25 6.15 -10.61 -3.30
CA PHE A 25 5.46 -9.49 -3.94
C PHE A 25 6.48 -8.59 -4.66
N PRO A 26 6.47 -8.52 -6.00
CA PRO A 26 7.29 -7.54 -6.72
C PRO A 26 6.86 -6.11 -6.37
N GLU A 27 5.55 -5.89 -6.20
CA GLU A 27 4.96 -4.68 -5.65
C GLU A 27 3.58 -5.00 -5.05
N ILE A 28 3.03 -4.08 -4.26
CA ILE A 28 1.71 -4.21 -3.66
C ILE A 28 0.85 -2.99 -4.06
N PRO A 29 -0.05 -3.14 -5.05
CA PRO A 29 -1.04 -2.13 -5.36
C PRO A 29 -2.23 -2.20 -4.39
N VAL A 30 -2.58 -1.07 -3.77
CA VAL A 30 -3.76 -0.92 -2.90
C VAL A 30 -4.71 0.08 -3.55
N LEU A 31 -5.88 -0.42 -3.98
CA LEU A 31 -6.97 0.42 -4.50
C LEU A 31 -7.91 0.81 -3.36
N PHE A 32 -8.36 2.05 -3.36
CA PHE A 32 -9.30 2.56 -2.36
C PHE A 32 -10.16 3.68 -2.93
N THR A 33 -11.33 3.87 -2.33
CA THR A 33 -12.29 4.91 -2.71
C THR A 33 -12.17 6.10 -1.77
N VAL A 34 -12.08 7.29 -2.34
CA VAL A 34 -12.24 8.56 -1.65
C VAL A 34 -13.66 9.03 -1.87
N THR A 35 -14.41 9.31 -0.80
CA THR A 35 -15.82 9.73 -0.89
C THR A 35 -16.02 11.20 -0.61
N ARG A 36 -15.09 11.85 0.10
CA ARG A 36 -15.17 13.27 0.49
C ARG A 36 -13.93 14.03 0.09
N THR A 37 -14.13 15.28 -0.31
CA THR A 37 -13.04 16.23 -0.49
C THR A 37 -12.34 16.48 0.85
N ASN A 38 -11.01 16.58 0.81
CA ASN A 38 -10.13 16.83 1.97
C ASN A 38 -10.22 15.82 3.14
N GLU A 39 -10.67 14.58 2.88
CA GLU A 39 -10.58 13.50 3.87
C GLU A 39 -9.12 13.14 4.16
N LYS A 40 -8.76 13.01 5.44
CA LYS A 40 -7.47 12.44 5.86
C LYS A 40 -7.51 10.93 5.61
N LEU A 41 -6.55 10.45 4.81
CA LEU A 41 -6.45 9.03 4.44
C LEU A 41 -5.15 8.48 5.00
N HIS A 42 -5.26 7.42 5.81
CA HIS A 42 -4.13 6.68 6.31
C HIS A 42 -4.27 5.23 5.85
N ILE A 43 -3.33 4.76 5.03
CA ILE A 43 -3.37 3.43 4.40
C ILE A 43 -2.07 2.71 4.76
N PRO A 44 -1.97 2.19 5.99
CA PRO A 44 -0.79 1.45 6.42
C PRO A 44 -0.62 0.14 5.66
N LEU A 45 0.64 -0.32 5.60
CA LEU A 45 1.03 -1.62 5.10
C LEU A 45 1.83 -2.34 6.19
N LEU A 46 1.26 -3.40 6.75
CA LEU A 46 1.99 -4.36 7.58
C LEU A 46 2.59 -5.39 6.65
N LEU A 47 3.92 -5.49 6.61
CA LEU A 47 4.65 -6.20 5.58
C LEU A 47 5.56 -7.28 6.16
N SER A 48 5.53 -8.46 5.55
CA SER A 48 6.51 -9.53 5.66
C SER A 48 6.85 -10.03 4.25
N GLN A 49 7.89 -10.85 4.11
CA GLN A 49 8.36 -11.32 2.79
C GLN A 49 7.28 -12.08 1.99
N TYR A 50 6.34 -12.75 2.68
CA TYR A 50 5.35 -13.64 2.08
C TYR A 50 3.89 -13.36 2.52
N GLY A 51 3.66 -12.28 3.26
CA GLY A 51 2.33 -11.87 3.68
C GLY A 51 2.28 -10.38 3.96
N TYR A 52 1.12 -9.78 3.74
CA TYR A 52 0.89 -8.40 4.13
C TYR A 52 -0.55 -8.18 4.56
N SER A 53 -0.79 -7.07 5.24
CA SER A 53 -2.12 -6.58 5.54
C SER A 53 -2.16 -5.07 5.36
N THR A 54 -3.29 -4.57 4.88
CA THR A 54 -3.56 -3.14 4.72
C THR A 54 -5.00 -2.86 5.11
N TYR A 55 -5.27 -1.65 5.56
CA TYR A 55 -6.58 -1.23 6.05
C TYR A 55 -6.69 0.31 6.00
N LYS A 56 -7.89 0.85 6.21
CA LYS A 56 -8.09 2.29 6.43
C LYS A 56 -7.82 2.61 7.91
N GLY A 57 -6.72 3.31 8.19
CA GLY A 57 -6.43 3.85 9.51
C GLY A 57 -7.21 5.14 9.81
N SER A 58 -7.22 5.53 11.09
CA SER A 58 -7.78 6.80 11.60
C SER A 58 -6.81 7.98 11.47
#